data_AF-A0A6P3XFH0-F1
#
_entry.id   AF-A0A6P3XFH0-F1
#
_cell.length_a   1.000
_cell.length_b   1.000
_cell.length_c   1.000
_cell.angle_alpha   90.00
_cell.angle_beta   90.00
_cell.angle_gamma   90.00
#
_symmetry.space_group_name_H-M   'P 1'
#
loop_
_entity.id
_entity.type
_entity.pdbx_description
1 polymer ?
#
loop_
_entity_poly.entity_id
_entity_poly.type
_entity_poly.pdbx_seq_one_letter_code
_entity_poly.pdbx_strand_id
1 'polypeptide(L)'
;MLLSLIIAVTLTGCSREKLFEFQFDSPNRLFAVRASDANLRQTASPASSRTYFMCGSHHLRTFSTIVSLDLLQTEPFWISLQVAVPDVVEAAKDADILIFVLPHQFIRTLCSTLLDNIKPTAVGLSLIKGFGRGEGNNIGLISKIIEKNLRIQCNVLMGANLANEVAEEKFCETTIGCKDKRLASVLRDLIQTANFRVVVLEDCEAVEVCGALKNIVACAAGFIDGLGLGDNTKAAVIRLGLMEMVKFVDTFYSGSKLSTFFESCGIADLITTCYGGRNRRVCEQFVKTGKTIRQLEDELLAGQKLQGPATADEVHDMLKSRNLMDKFPLFTAVHRICTDQLRPADLIDQIRSHPEHV
;
A
#
# COMPACT_ATOMS: atom_id res chain seq x y z
N MET A 1 -5.89 -13.02 -9.98
CA MET A 1 -7.08 -12.15 -9.86
C MET A 1 -6.79 -11.14 -8.76
N LEU A 2 -6.81 -9.84 -9.06
CA LEU A 2 -6.48 -8.81 -8.08
C LEU A 2 -7.75 -8.29 -7.42
N LEU A 3 -7.78 -8.24 -6.09
CA LEU A 3 -8.91 -7.69 -5.35
C LEU A 3 -8.65 -6.23 -5.00
N SER A 4 -9.71 -5.43 -5.08
CA SER A 4 -9.73 -4.07 -4.55
C SER A 4 -10.37 -4.13 -3.17
N LEU A 5 -9.60 -3.87 -2.11
CA LEU A 5 -10.11 -3.72 -0.75
C LEU A 5 -10.37 -2.23 -0.46
N ILE A 6 -11.48 -1.93 0.22
CA ILE A 6 -11.83 -0.63 0.78
C ILE A 6 -12.45 -0.89 2.15
N ILE A 7 -11.78 -0.48 3.22
CA ILE A 7 -12.34 -0.61 4.56
C ILE A 7 -13.02 0.70 4.91
N ALA A 8 -14.35 0.66 4.96
CA ALA A 8 -15.19 1.80 5.28
C ALA A 8 -15.54 1.79 6.77
N VAL A 9 -15.24 2.87 7.50
CA VAL A 9 -15.37 2.97 8.96
C VAL A 9 -16.25 4.17 9.32
N THR A 10 -17.35 3.93 10.04
CA THR A 10 -18.20 4.97 10.65
C THR A 10 -17.78 5.19 12.10
N LEU A 11 -17.72 6.45 12.55
CA LEU A 11 -17.43 6.80 13.95
C LEU A 11 -18.72 7.17 14.70
N THR A 12 -19.24 6.25 15.51
CA THR A 12 -20.32 6.57 16.46
C THR A 12 -19.75 7.26 17.71
N GLY A 13 -20.47 8.28 18.20
CA GLY A 13 -19.99 9.17 19.26
C GLY A 13 -20.13 8.59 20.68
N CYS A 14 -19.17 7.77 21.10
CA CYS A 14 -18.93 7.49 22.51
C CYS A 14 -17.43 7.42 22.83
N SER A 15 -17.07 7.61 24.10
CA SER A 15 -15.70 7.89 24.52
C SER A 15 -14.94 6.68 25.11
N ARG A 16 -13.72 6.48 24.60
CA ARG A 16 -12.66 5.56 25.04
C ARG A 16 -12.77 4.11 24.56
N GLU A 17 -11.57 3.57 24.30
CA GLU A 17 -11.17 2.15 24.20
C GLU A 17 -12.06 1.21 23.36
N LYS A 18 -11.57 0.91 22.14
CA LYS A 18 -12.00 -0.24 21.34
C LYS A 18 -10.79 -0.94 20.75
N LEU A 19 -10.84 -2.27 20.72
CA LEU A 19 -9.93 -3.12 19.96
C LEU A 19 -10.45 -3.23 18.53
N PHE A 20 -9.55 -3.14 17.54
CA PHE A 20 -9.85 -3.40 16.13
C PHE A 20 -9.17 -4.70 15.71
N GLU A 21 -9.98 -5.76 15.57
CA GLU A 21 -9.53 -7.11 15.22
C GLU A 21 -9.56 -7.30 13.69
N PHE A 22 -8.41 -7.07 13.05
CA PHE A 22 -8.25 -7.20 11.59
C PHE A 22 -8.00 -8.66 11.18
N GLN A 23 -9.02 -9.52 11.23
CA GLN A 23 -8.93 -10.86 10.63
C GLN A 23 -8.84 -10.79 9.09
N PHE A 24 -7.71 -11.23 8.54
CA PHE A 24 -7.47 -11.30 7.09
C PHE A 24 -7.77 -12.70 6.54
N ASP A 25 -9.03 -13.15 6.58
CA ASP A 25 -9.38 -14.50 6.12
C ASP A 25 -9.37 -14.63 4.57
N SER A 26 -8.37 -15.35 4.08
CA SER A 26 -8.17 -15.79 2.69
C SER A 26 -7.86 -14.69 1.65
N PRO A 27 -7.11 -14.99 0.57
CA PRO A 27 -6.66 -14.00 -0.42
C PRO A 27 -7.75 -13.64 -1.46
N ASN A 28 -9.04 -13.59 -1.09
CA ASN A 28 -10.15 -13.50 -2.03
C ASN A 28 -11.40 -12.70 -1.58
N ARG A 29 -11.31 -11.77 -0.61
CA ARG A 29 -12.46 -10.93 -0.20
C ARG A 29 -12.17 -9.43 -0.05
N LEU A 30 -13.24 -8.64 -0.18
CA LEU A 30 -13.32 -7.20 0.12
C LEU A 30 -14.15 -7.07 1.40
N PHE A 31 -13.65 -6.31 2.38
CA PHE A 31 -14.16 -6.21 3.75
C PHE A 31 -14.34 -4.72 4.13
N ALA A 32 -15.42 -4.39 4.84
CA ALA A 32 -15.61 -3.11 5.50
C ALA A 32 -15.87 -3.31 7.00
N VAL A 33 -15.33 -2.44 7.85
CA VAL A 33 -15.31 -2.62 9.31
C VAL A 33 -15.96 -1.43 9.99
N ARG A 34 -17.22 -1.61 10.42
CA ARG A 34 -17.98 -0.58 11.14
C ARG A 34 -17.68 -0.65 12.64
N ALA A 35 -17.17 0.44 13.21
CA ALA A 35 -17.17 0.61 14.66
C ALA A 35 -18.60 0.93 15.15
N SER A 36 -19.04 0.25 16.21
CA SER A 36 -20.30 0.54 16.92
C SER A 36 -20.07 0.51 18.42
N ASP A 37 -20.95 1.16 19.19
CA ASP A 37 -20.84 1.22 20.65
C ASP A 37 -21.60 0.11 21.36
N ALA A 38 -20.92 -0.57 22.28
CA ALA A 38 -21.49 -1.57 23.16
C ALA A 38 -21.84 -0.96 24.53
N ASN A 39 -22.80 -0.02 24.57
CA ASN A 39 -23.59 0.26 25.78
C ASN A 39 -24.78 1.19 25.50
N LEU A 40 -25.99 0.64 25.48
CA LEU A 40 -27.26 1.39 25.56
C LEU A 40 -28.25 0.64 26.45
N ARG A 41 -28.20 0.90 27.77
CA ARG A 41 -29.29 0.53 28.68
C ARG A 41 -30.38 1.60 28.55
N GLN A 42 -31.54 1.18 28.02
CA GLN A 42 -32.91 1.70 28.29
C GLN A 42 -33.05 3.25 28.46
N THR A 43 -33.76 4.02 27.62
CA THR A 43 -35.00 3.72 26.88
C THR A 43 -35.19 4.66 25.68
N ALA A 44 -35.30 4.13 24.45
CA ALA A 44 -35.76 4.87 23.27
C ALA A 44 -36.36 3.92 22.20
N SER A 45 -37.18 4.48 21.30
CA SER A 45 -37.82 3.75 20.18
C SER A 45 -36.80 3.13 19.22
N PRO A 46 -37.06 1.94 18.62
CA PRO A 46 -36.08 1.23 17.79
C PRO A 46 -35.84 1.90 16.42
N ALA A 47 -34.86 2.81 16.36
CA ALA A 47 -34.24 3.20 15.11
C ALA A 47 -33.35 2.04 14.60
N SER A 48 -33.78 1.36 13.52
CA SER A 48 -33.12 0.14 13.05
C SER A 48 -31.81 0.41 12.31
N SER A 49 -30.68 0.40 13.03
CA SER A 49 -29.35 0.38 12.44
C SER A 49 -29.15 -0.88 11.59
N ARG A 50 -28.95 -0.72 10.28
CA ARG A 50 -28.57 -1.78 9.34
C ARG A 50 -27.19 -1.49 8.76
N THR A 51 -26.52 -2.51 8.23
CA THR A 51 -25.16 -2.44 7.67
C THR A 51 -25.12 -3.20 6.34
N TYR A 52 -24.42 -2.62 5.35
CA TYR A 52 -24.40 -3.03 3.94
C TYR A 52 -23.03 -2.63 3.28
N PHE A 53 -22.66 -3.11 2.07
CA PHE A 53 -21.28 -3.58 1.73
C PHE A 53 -21.04 -3.92 0.18
N MET A 54 -19.82 -4.12 -0.49
CA MET A 54 -19.36 -4.67 -1.90
C MET A 54 -18.20 -5.75 -2.00
N CYS A 55 -17.74 -6.63 -2.92
CA CYS A 55 -17.99 -7.55 -4.06
C CYS A 55 -18.85 -7.25 -5.30
N GLY A 56 -18.31 -7.71 -6.45
CA GLY A 56 -19.05 -8.16 -7.62
C GLY A 56 -18.24 -9.21 -8.40
N SER A 57 -18.90 -10.23 -8.95
CA SER A 57 -18.35 -11.11 -10.00
C SER A 57 -19.47 -11.74 -10.83
N HIS A 58 -19.30 -11.80 -12.15
CA HIS A 58 -20.16 -12.63 -13.00
C HIS A 58 -19.63 -14.07 -13.03
N HIS A 59 -20.55 -15.03 -12.94
CA HIS A 59 -20.28 -16.47 -12.82
C HIS A 59 -19.45 -16.91 -11.60
N LEU A 60 -20.13 -17.23 -10.49
CA LEU A 60 -20.39 -18.63 -10.13
C LEU A 60 -21.39 -18.76 -8.97
N ARG A 61 -21.72 -20.02 -8.61
CA ARG A 61 -22.89 -20.39 -7.80
C ARG A 61 -22.84 -19.90 -6.35
N THR A 62 -24.04 -19.60 -5.83
CA THR A 62 -24.35 -19.37 -4.41
C THR A 62 -23.67 -20.34 -3.45
N PHE A 63 -22.96 -19.80 -2.47
CA PHE A 63 -22.68 -20.47 -1.19
C PHE A 63 -23.03 -19.51 -0.05
N SER A 64 -24.16 -19.77 0.59
CA SER A 64 -24.56 -19.11 1.84
C SER A 64 -23.90 -19.82 3.01
N THR A 65 -22.88 -19.21 3.61
CA THR A 65 -22.32 -19.71 4.88
C THR A 65 -23.30 -19.42 6.01
N ILE A 66 -24.19 -20.36 6.28
CA ILE A 66 -24.94 -20.43 7.54
C ILE A 66 -23.95 -20.88 8.61
N VAL A 67 -23.71 -20.04 9.62
CA VAL A 67 -23.08 -20.47 10.87
C VAL A 67 -24.19 -21.02 11.75
N SER A 68 -24.39 -22.33 11.72
CA SER A 68 -25.24 -23.01 12.71
C SER A 68 -24.56 -22.93 14.06
N LEU A 69 -25.28 -22.47 15.09
CA LEU A 69 -24.83 -22.67 16.47
C LEU A 69 -24.98 -24.15 16.82
N ASP A 70 -23.97 -24.68 17.52
CA ASP A 70 -24.19 -25.69 18.55
C ASP A 70 -23.73 -25.11 19.89
N LEU A 71 -24.38 -25.52 20.98
CA LEU A 71 -24.39 -24.77 22.25
C LEU A 71 -23.25 -25.18 23.19
N LEU A 72 -22.44 -24.20 23.61
CA LEU A 72 -21.92 -24.13 24.98
C LEU A 72 -22.04 -22.69 25.50
N GLN A 73 -22.59 -22.54 26.71
CA GLN A 73 -22.93 -21.26 27.32
C GLN A 73 -21.86 -20.85 28.34
N THR A 74 -21.09 -19.78 28.06
CA THR A 74 -20.52 -18.85 29.07
C THR A 74 -19.92 -17.63 28.36
N GLU A 75 -20.06 -16.46 28.98
CA GLU A 75 -19.54 -15.13 28.61
C GLU A 75 -19.98 -14.48 27.26
N PRO A 76 -20.36 -13.17 27.28
CA PRO A 76 -20.89 -12.47 26.10
C PRO A 76 -19.79 -11.81 25.25
N PHE A 77 -18.99 -12.61 24.54
CA PHE A 77 -18.16 -12.09 23.45
C PHE A 77 -19.04 -11.73 22.25
N TRP A 78 -19.32 -10.43 22.08
CA TRP A 78 -20.09 -9.91 20.94
C TRP A 78 -19.23 -9.91 19.67
N ILE A 79 -19.30 -11.01 18.92
CA ILE A 79 -18.68 -11.10 17.59
C ILE A 79 -19.21 -9.96 16.70
N SER A 80 -18.33 -9.04 16.33
CA SER A 80 -18.60 -8.04 15.32
C SER A 80 -18.75 -8.74 13.97
N LEU A 81 -19.99 -8.86 13.49
CA LEU A 81 -20.30 -9.67 12.31
C LEU A 81 -19.64 -9.09 11.05
N GLN A 82 -18.45 -9.57 10.72
CA GLN A 82 -17.77 -9.31 9.45
C GLN A 82 -18.56 -9.95 8.31
N VAL A 83 -19.51 -9.20 7.77
CA VAL A 83 -20.23 -9.60 6.56
C VAL A 83 -19.38 -9.25 5.35
N ALA A 84 -19.37 -10.15 4.36
CA ALA A 84 -18.79 -9.94 3.04
C ALA A 84 -19.79 -9.24 2.10
N VAL A 85 -19.27 -8.56 1.10
CA VAL A 85 -19.70 -7.17 0.84
C VAL A 85 -20.34 -7.22 -0.63
N PRO A 86 -21.54 -6.68 -1.04
CA PRO A 86 -22.04 -6.64 -2.49
C PRO A 86 -22.38 -5.35 -3.38
N ASP A 87 -22.38 -4.06 -2.96
CA ASP A 87 -22.24 -2.76 -3.70
C ASP A 87 -21.34 -1.71 -2.97
N VAL A 88 -20.53 -0.89 -3.70
CA VAL A 88 -19.44 -0.05 -3.10
C VAL A 88 -19.86 1.34 -2.69
N VAL A 89 -20.84 1.95 -3.37
CA VAL A 89 -21.48 3.17 -2.87
C VAL A 89 -22.13 2.86 -1.53
N GLU A 90 -22.80 1.72 -1.45
CA GLU A 90 -23.42 1.24 -0.22
C GLU A 90 -22.41 0.96 0.92
N ALA A 91 -21.20 0.50 0.62
CA ALA A 91 -20.14 0.36 1.62
C ALA A 91 -19.64 1.71 2.15
N ALA A 92 -19.57 2.75 1.31
CA ALA A 92 -18.87 4.00 1.61
C ALA A 92 -19.78 5.16 2.07
N LYS A 93 -21.08 5.15 1.71
CA LYS A 93 -22.04 6.25 1.93
C LYS A 93 -22.05 6.83 3.35
N ASP A 94 -21.97 5.96 4.38
CA ASP A 94 -22.09 6.31 5.80
C ASP A 94 -20.73 6.37 6.53
N ALA A 95 -19.61 6.24 5.82
CA ALA A 95 -18.28 6.13 6.40
C ALA A 95 -17.62 7.50 6.63
N ASP A 96 -16.98 7.65 7.78
CA ASP A 96 -16.21 8.83 8.16
C ASP A 96 -14.72 8.67 7.81
N ILE A 97 -14.22 7.42 7.73
CA ILE A 97 -12.89 7.09 7.25
C ILE A 97 -13.00 6.02 6.15
N LEU A 98 -12.32 6.27 5.02
CA LEU A 98 -12.24 5.36 3.87
C LEU A 98 -10.79 4.89 3.68
N ILE A 99 -10.51 3.63 3.99
CA ILE A 99 -9.17 3.05 3.84
C ILE A 99 -9.07 2.41 2.45
N PHE A 100 -8.19 2.94 1.60
CA PHE A 100 -7.99 2.48 0.22
C PHE A 100 -6.84 1.46 0.16
N VAL A 101 -7.18 0.20 -0.13
CA VAL A 101 -6.28 -0.97 -0.11
C VAL A 101 -6.42 -1.78 -1.42
N LEU A 102 -6.25 -1.10 -2.56
CA LEU A 102 -6.48 -1.67 -3.89
C LEU A 102 -5.28 -1.44 -4.84
N PRO A 103 -5.12 -2.25 -5.91
CA PRO A 103 -4.11 -2.02 -6.93
C PRO A 103 -4.31 -0.65 -7.60
N HIS A 104 -3.21 0.08 -7.82
CA HIS A 104 -3.26 1.49 -8.23
C HIS A 104 -4.07 1.73 -9.53
N GLN A 105 -4.07 0.77 -10.46
CA GLN A 105 -4.74 0.93 -11.76
C GLN A 105 -6.27 1.08 -11.65
N PHE A 106 -6.88 0.66 -10.55
CA PHE A 106 -8.33 0.73 -10.34
C PHE A 106 -8.79 2.00 -9.61
N ILE A 107 -7.88 2.82 -9.06
CA ILE A 107 -8.25 3.94 -8.17
C ILE A 107 -9.11 5.01 -8.88
N ARG A 108 -8.81 5.31 -10.15
CA ARG A 108 -9.56 6.33 -10.92
C ARG A 108 -11.00 5.90 -11.20
N THR A 109 -11.20 4.63 -11.57
CA THR A 109 -12.55 4.05 -11.75
C THR A 109 -13.31 4.07 -10.42
N LEU A 110 -12.67 3.65 -9.32
CA LEU A 110 -13.28 3.66 -8.00
C LEU A 110 -13.69 5.07 -7.56
N CYS A 111 -12.81 6.06 -7.68
CA CYS A 111 -13.15 7.44 -7.33
C CYS A 111 -14.31 7.97 -8.19
N SER A 112 -14.40 7.59 -9.47
CA SER A 112 -15.55 7.93 -10.32
C SER A 112 -16.86 7.25 -9.89
N THR A 113 -16.82 6.12 -9.19
CA THR A 113 -17.99 5.44 -8.62
C THR A 113 -18.40 6.04 -7.27
N LEU A 114 -17.43 6.49 -6.46
CA LEU A 114 -17.66 7.06 -5.13
C LEU A 114 -17.90 8.58 -5.10
N LEU A 115 -17.63 9.29 -6.20
CA LEU A 115 -17.87 10.73 -6.32
C LEU A 115 -19.34 11.06 -6.02
N ASP A 116 -19.55 12.08 -5.18
CA ASP A 116 -20.86 12.58 -4.71
C ASP A 116 -21.75 11.52 -4.01
N ASN A 117 -21.17 10.36 -3.66
CA ASN A 117 -21.82 9.20 -3.05
C ASN A 117 -21.23 8.81 -1.67
N ILE A 118 -20.50 9.74 -1.04
CA ILE A 118 -19.85 9.59 0.27
C ILE A 118 -20.13 10.81 1.15
N LYS A 119 -19.95 10.71 2.47
CA LYS A 119 -20.01 11.86 3.38
C LYS A 119 -19.02 12.96 2.93
N PRO A 120 -19.44 14.23 2.78
CA PRO A 120 -18.51 15.35 2.51
C PRO A 120 -17.48 15.59 3.63
N THR A 121 -17.70 15.00 4.81
CA THR A 121 -16.79 15.04 5.97
C THR A 121 -15.92 13.79 6.09
N ALA A 122 -15.98 12.84 5.14
CA ALA A 122 -15.13 11.66 5.15
C ALA A 122 -13.65 12.01 4.92
N VAL A 123 -12.74 11.16 5.39
CA VAL A 123 -11.30 11.27 5.14
C VAL A 123 -10.72 9.95 4.61
N GLY A 124 -9.78 10.05 3.69
CA GLY A 124 -9.07 8.90 3.11
C GLY A 124 -7.85 8.46 3.92
N LEU A 125 -7.53 7.17 3.84
CA LEU A 125 -6.25 6.59 4.23
C LEU A 125 -5.79 5.60 3.13
N SER A 126 -4.78 5.98 2.33
CA SER A 126 -4.27 5.13 1.25
C SER A 126 -3.10 4.25 1.70
N LEU A 127 -3.20 2.94 1.44
CA LEU A 127 -2.12 1.96 1.59
C LEU A 127 -1.55 1.52 0.22
N ILE A 128 -1.91 2.25 -0.84
CA ILE A 128 -1.62 1.88 -2.23
C ILE A 128 -0.16 2.20 -2.54
N LYS A 129 0.71 1.18 -2.48
CA LYS A 129 2.13 1.29 -2.80
C LYS A 129 2.38 1.31 -4.31
N GLY A 130 2.70 2.48 -4.85
CA GLY A 130 2.93 2.76 -6.25
C GLY A 130 2.52 4.19 -6.58
N PHE A 131 2.53 4.55 -7.86
CA PHE A 131 2.00 5.82 -8.32
C PHE A 131 0.81 5.61 -9.25
N GLY A 132 0.23 6.71 -9.70
CA GLY A 132 -0.62 6.74 -10.89
C GLY A 132 -0.17 7.86 -11.82
N ARG A 133 -0.72 7.87 -13.03
CA ARG A 133 -0.46 8.93 -14.02
C ARG A 133 -0.88 10.30 -13.47
N GLY A 134 0.06 11.25 -13.44
CA GLY A 134 -0.18 12.66 -13.12
C GLY A 134 -0.57 13.46 -14.36
N GLU A 135 -0.11 14.71 -14.45
CA GLU A 135 -0.37 15.61 -15.58
C GLU A 135 0.90 15.76 -16.45
N GLY A 136 0.77 15.51 -17.75
CA GLY A 136 1.92 15.35 -18.64
C GLY A 136 2.79 14.14 -18.21
N ASN A 137 4.11 14.31 -18.24
CA ASN A 137 5.08 13.28 -17.85
C ASN A 137 5.36 13.27 -16.33
N ASN A 138 4.49 13.88 -15.51
CA ASN A 138 4.67 13.91 -14.06
C ASN A 138 3.99 12.71 -13.41
N ILE A 139 4.62 12.21 -12.34
CA ILE A 139 4.06 11.22 -11.43
C ILE A 139 2.91 11.84 -10.63
N GLY A 140 1.81 11.09 -10.50
CA GLY A 140 0.68 11.43 -9.64
C GLY A 140 0.68 10.56 -8.39
N LEU A 141 0.79 11.19 -7.21
CA LEU A 141 0.57 10.51 -5.94
C LEU A 141 -0.88 10.00 -5.85
N ILE A 142 -1.06 8.81 -5.27
CA ILE A 142 -2.37 8.17 -5.15
C ILE A 142 -3.24 8.95 -4.15
N SER A 143 -2.67 9.46 -3.06
CA SER A 143 -3.36 10.38 -2.14
C SER A 143 -3.91 11.59 -2.90
N LYS A 144 -3.09 12.27 -3.70
CA LYS A 144 -3.48 13.46 -4.49
C LYS A 144 -4.51 13.14 -5.57
N ILE A 145 -4.46 11.93 -6.16
CA ILE A 145 -5.49 11.44 -7.06
C ILE A 145 -6.82 11.23 -6.31
N ILE A 146 -6.80 10.63 -5.11
CA ILE A 146 -8.01 10.47 -4.26
C ILE A 146 -8.57 11.85 -3.88
N GLU A 147 -7.74 12.77 -3.38
CA GLU A 147 -8.15 14.13 -3.00
C GLU A 147 -8.82 14.87 -4.17
N LYS A 148 -8.17 14.87 -5.35
CA LYS A 148 -8.68 15.57 -6.54
C LYS A 148 -9.99 14.99 -7.09
N ASN A 149 -10.21 13.67 -6.96
CA ASN A 149 -11.37 13.00 -7.55
C ASN A 149 -12.54 12.79 -6.56
N LEU A 150 -12.31 12.79 -5.24
CA LEU A 150 -13.35 12.64 -4.22
C LEU A 150 -13.60 13.88 -3.36
N ARG A 151 -12.78 14.94 -3.48
CA ARG A 151 -12.91 16.21 -2.73
C ARG A 151 -12.79 16.06 -1.20
N ILE A 152 -12.19 14.97 -0.72
CA ILE A 152 -11.87 14.70 0.68
C ILE A 152 -10.35 14.80 0.91
N GLN A 153 -9.89 15.02 2.15
CA GLN A 153 -8.47 14.86 2.51
C GLN A 153 -8.07 13.39 2.40
N CYS A 154 -6.87 13.07 1.88
CA CYS A 154 -6.33 11.72 1.89
C CYS A 154 -4.97 11.63 2.59
N ASN A 155 -4.93 10.83 3.64
CA ASN A 155 -3.74 10.47 4.39
C ASN A 155 -3.13 9.17 3.81
N VAL A 156 -1.96 8.74 4.27
CA VAL A 156 -1.28 7.53 3.77
C VAL A 156 -0.78 6.63 4.90
N LEU A 157 -0.64 5.33 4.64
CA LEU A 157 -0.01 4.37 5.55
C LEU A 157 0.96 3.49 4.75
N MET A 158 2.25 3.60 5.08
CA MET A 158 3.35 2.87 4.43
C MET A 158 4.30 2.31 5.50
N GLY A 159 4.86 1.12 5.27
CA GLY A 159 5.67 0.42 6.26
C GLY A 159 6.03 -1.01 5.82
N ALA A 160 6.86 -1.70 6.59
CA ALA A 160 7.37 -3.06 6.33
C ALA A 160 6.31 -4.19 6.44
N ASN A 161 5.11 -3.94 5.94
CA ASN A 161 3.89 -4.68 6.25
C ASN A 161 3.70 -5.84 5.25
N LEU A 162 4.32 -7.00 5.51
CA LEU A 162 4.03 -8.23 4.76
C LEU A 162 2.67 -8.78 5.21
N ALA A 163 1.67 -8.76 4.32
CA ALA A 163 0.27 -8.99 4.68
C ALA A 163 0.00 -10.31 5.44
N ASN A 164 0.67 -11.41 5.05
CA ASN A 164 0.57 -12.68 5.77
C ASN A 164 1.10 -12.57 7.21
N GLU A 165 2.18 -11.83 7.44
CA GLU A 165 2.80 -11.72 8.76
C GLU A 165 1.97 -10.82 9.68
N VAL A 166 1.38 -9.75 9.14
CA VAL A 166 0.37 -8.94 9.84
C VAL A 166 -0.86 -9.78 10.20
N ALA A 167 -1.30 -10.67 9.31
CA ALA A 167 -2.43 -11.58 9.53
C ALA A 167 -2.12 -12.72 10.53
N GLU A 168 -0.85 -13.13 10.63
CA GLU A 168 -0.32 -14.08 11.61
C GLU A 168 0.03 -13.40 12.96
N GLU A 169 -0.41 -12.14 13.17
CA GLU A 169 -0.12 -11.30 14.34
C GLU A 169 1.37 -11.17 14.72
N LYS A 170 2.27 -11.30 13.74
CA LYS A 170 3.71 -11.09 13.98
C LYS A 170 4.00 -9.61 14.21
N PHE A 171 4.85 -9.32 15.19
CA PHE A 171 5.27 -7.96 15.51
C PHE A 171 5.88 -7.25 14.28
N CYS A 172 5.29 -6.12 13.89
CA CYS A 172 5.81 -5.23 12.87
C CYS A 172 5.34 -3.79 13.09
N GLU A 173 5.96 -2.85 12.37
CA GLU A 173 5.77 -1.41 12.56
C GLU A 173 5.42 -0.72 11.24
N THR A 174 4.60 0.33 11.28
CA THR A 174 4.20 1.13 10.11
C THR A 174 4.22 2.62 10.39
N THR A 175 4.36 3.41 9.33
CA THR A 175 4.29 4.88 9.36
C THR A 175 2.98 5.35 8.71
N ILE A 176 2.26 6.28 9.37
CA ILE A 176 1.13 7.02 8.78
C ILE A 176 1.60 8.44 8.44
N GLY A 177 1.30 8.89 7.23
CA GLY A 177 1.42 10.29 6.84
C GLY A 177 0.08 11.00 7.06
N CYS A 178 0.02 11.93 8.04
CA CYS A 178 -1.16 12.75 8.34
C CYS A 178 -0.75 14.15 8.84
N LYS A 179 -1.18 15.22 8.15
CA LYS A 179 -0.88 16.61 8.52
C LYS A 179 -1.79 17.17 9.64
N ASP A 180 -3.00 16.63 9.82
CA ASP A 180 -3.91 17.02 10.92
C ASP A 180 -3.56 16.24 12.20
N LYS A 181 -3.34 16.97 13.31
CA LYS A 181 -2.90 16.39 14.60
C LYS A 181 -4.01 15.73 15.42
N ARG A 182 -5.28 16.10 15.19
CA ARG A 182 -6.46 15.42 15.79
C ARG A 182 -6.69 14.10 15.05
N LEU A 183 -6.73 14.16 13.72
CA LEU A 183 -6.89 12.98 12.88
C LEU A 183 -5.71 12.01 13.02
N ALA A 184 -4.49 12.50 13.21
CA ALA A 184 -3.31 11.67 13.49
C ALA A 184 -3.50 10.74 14.70
N SER A 185 -4.15 11.19 15.78
CA SER A 185 -4.48 10.30 16.90
C SER A 185 -5.52 9.27 16.48
N VAL A 186 -6.63 9.71 15.87
CA VAL A 186 -7.71 8.80 15.44
C VAL A 186 -7.21 7.72 14.49
N LEU A 187 -6.38 8.06 13.51
CA LEU A 187 -5.79 7.09 12.57
C LEU A 187 -4.78 6.16 13.24
N ARG A 188 -3.97 6.65 14.19
CA ARG A 188 -3.08 5.79 14.99
C ARG A 188 -3.88 4.80 15.82
N ASP A 189 -4.87 5.29 16.55
CA ASP A 189 -5.64 4.52 17.53
C ASP A 189 -6.66 3.56 16.87
N LEU A 190 -7.02 3.81 15.61
CA LEU A 190 -7.79 2.90 14.73
C LEU A 190 -6.96 1.72 14.19
N ILE A 191 -5.67 1.96 13.92
CA ILE A 191 -4.81 1.03 13.17
C ILE A 191 -3.90 0.22 14.10
N GLN A 192 -3.48 0.79 15.22
CA GLN A 192 -2.49 0.18 16.11
C GLN A 192 -3.05 -1.00 16.89
N THR A 193 -2.31 -2.11 16.92
CA THR A 193 -2.57 -3.28 17.78
C THR A 193 -1.38 -3.54 18.70
N ALA A 194 -1.42 -4.60 19.51
CA ALA A 194 -0.28 -5.04 20.31
C ALA A 194 0.93 -5.46 19.43
N ASN A 195 0.66 -5.99 18.24
CA ASN A 195 1.66 -6.51 17.29
C ASN A 195 1.85 -5.60 16.05
N PHE A 196 1.04 -4.55 15.89
CA PHE A 196 1.16 -3.60 14.78
C PHE A 196 1.35 -2.17 15.30
N ARG A 197 2.60 -1.74 15.41
CA ARG A 197 2.98 -0.45 15.98
C ARG A 197 2.87 0.67 14.93
N VAL A 198 2.33 1.83 15.32
CA VAL A 198 2.10 2.96 14.41
C VAL A 198 2.86 4.20 14.85
N VAL A 199 3.74 4.71 13.98
CA VAL A 199 4.31 6.06 14.04
C VAL A 199 3.51 6.97 13.10
N VAL A 200 3.32 8.25 13.45
CA VAL A 200 2.62 9.22 12.59
C VAL A 200 3.51 10.44 12.31
N LEU A 201 3.63 10.80 11.04
CA LEU A 201 4.42 11.92 10.53
C LEU A 201 3.53 12.93 9.79
N GLU A 202 3.92 14.20 9.82
CA GLU A 202 3.31 15.26 9.00
C GLU A 202 3.73 15.14 7.51
N ASP A 203 4.83 14.44 7.24
CA ASP A 203 5.51 14.33 5.94
C ASP A 203 4.85 13.31 4.99
N CYS A 204 3.58 13.54 4.67
CA CYS A 204 2.73 12.60 3.93
C CYS A 204 3.31 12.21 2.56
N GLU A 205 3.94 13.17 1.88
CA GLU A 205 4.39 13.01 0.49
C GLU A 205 5.67 12.17 0.43
N ALA A 206 6.63 12.36 1.35
CA ALA A 206 7.78 11.46 1.45
C ALA A 206 7.39 10.04 1.89
N VAL A 207 6.44 9.90 2.84
CA VAL A 207 5.92 8.59 3.29
C VAL A 207 5.35 7.79 2.12
N GLU A 208 4.53 8.42 1.27
CA GLU A 208 3.93 7.80 0.09
C GLU A 208 4.97 7.43 -0.98
N VAL A 209 5.86 8.38 -1.32
CA VAL A 209 6.90 8.19 -2.34
C VAL A 209 7.85 7.07 -1.96
N CYS A 210 8.22 6.92 -0.69
CA CYS A 210 9.07 5.82 -0.23
C CYS A 210 8.44 4.44 -0.53
N GLY A 211 7.15 4.26 -0.21
CA GLY A 211 6.41 3.02 -0.44
C GLY A 211 6.29 2.62 -1.92
N ALA A 212 6.36 3.60 -2.83
CA ALA A 212 6.45 3.39 -4.27
C ALA A 212 7.88 3.07 -4.75
N LEU A 213 8.84 3.98 -4.55
CA LEU A 213 10.19 3.90 -5.11
C LEU A 213 10.98 2.66 -4.66
N LYS A 214 10.79 2.21 -3.42
CA LYS A 214 11.45 1.00 -2.90
C LYS A 214 11.20 -0.27 -3.73
N ASN A 215 10.14 -0.31 -4.54
CA ASN A 215 9.87 -1.41 -5.46
C ASN A 215 10.87 -1.46 -6.63
N ILE A 216 11.43 -0.31 -7.05
CA ILE A 216 12.49 -0.20 -8.07
C ILE A 216 13.79 -0.81 -7.51
N VAL A 217 14.19 -0.39 -6.31
CA VAL A 217 15.41 -0.90 -5.64
C VAL A 217 15.31 -2.41 -5.38
N ALA A 218 14.12 -2.91 -5.04
CA ALA A 218 13.89 -4.34 -4.90
C ALA A 218 14.02 -5.13 -6.22
N CYS A 219 13.79 -4.51 -7.39
CA CYS A 219 14.12 -5.13 -8.68
C CYS A 219 15.64 -5.24 -8.84
N ALA A 220 16.40 -4.18 -8.53
CA ALA A 220 17.86 -4.20 -8.54
C ALA A 220 18.42 -5.29 -7.59
N ALA A 221 17.92 -5.38 -6.36
CA ALA A 221 18.30 -6.43 -5.42
C ALA A 221 18.02 -7.84 -5.98
N GLY A 222 16.90 -8.03 -6.67
CA GLY A 222 16.59 -9.26 -7.40
C GLY A 222 17.58 -9.55 -8.53
N PHE A 223 18.00 -8.55 -9.32
CA PHE A 223 19.04 -8.73 -10.34
C PHE A 223 20.38 -9.16 -9.70
N ILE A 224 20.77 -8.60 -8.55
CA ILE A 224 21.98 -9.00 -7.81
C ILE A 224 21.91 -10.46 -7.32
N ASP A 225 20.76 -10.91 -6.78
CA ASP A 225 20.52 -12.32 -6.42
C ASP A 225 20.50 -13.25 -7.64
N GLY A 226 20.02 -12.72 -8.78
CA GLY A 226 20.01 -13.36 -10.07
C GLY A 226 21.41 -13.67 -10.59
N LEU A 227 22.33 -12.70 -10.44
CA LEU A 227 23.74 -12.76 -10.84
C LEU A 227 24.65 -13.48 -9.82
N GLY A 228 24.15 -13.76 -8.60
CA GLY A 228 24.92 -14.47 -7.57
C GLY A 228 26.05 -13.66 -6.91
N LEU A 229 25.97 -12.33 -6.93
CA LEU A 229 27.07 -11.43 -6.52
C LEU A 229 27.23 -11.27 -4.99
N GLY A 230 26.29 -11.83 -4.20
CA GLY A 230 26.36 -11.86 -2.75
C GLY A 230 25.89 -10.58 -2.03
N ASP A 231 25.74 -10.68 -0.72
CA ASP A 231 25.00 -9.68 0.07
C ASP A 231 25.74 -8.35 0.26
N ASN A 232 27.07 -8.31 0.12
CA ASN A 232 27.81 -7.04 0.11
C ASN A 232 27.40 -6.15 -1.08
N THR A 233 27.24 -6.73 -2.27
CA THR A 233 26.74 -6.00 -3.45
C THR A 233 25.26 -5.64 -3.31
N LYS A 234 24.45 -6.52 -2.70
CA LYS A 234 23.04 -6.23 -2.40
C LYS A 234 22.91 -5.06 -1.41
N ALA A 235 23.72 -5.02 -0.36
CA ALA A 235 23.75 -3.94 0.62
C ALA A 235 24.18 -2.61 -0.02
N ALA A 236 25.15 -2.62 -0.93
CA ALA A 236 25.51 -1.45 -1.72
C ALA A 236 24.33 -0.94 -2.58
N VAL A 237 23.60 -1.84 -3.25
CA VAL A 237 22.38 -1.50 -4.01
C VAL A 237 21.27 -0.93 -3.12
N ILE A 238 21.03 -1.52 -1.96
CA ILE A 238 20.03 -1.02 -0.99
C ILE A 238 20.43 0.38 -0.50
N ARG A 239 21.71 0.60 -0.17
CA ARG A 239 22.22 1.93 0.26
C ARG A 239 22.03 2.97 -0.84
N LEU A 240 22.48 2.68 -2.07
CA LEU A 240 22.41 3.61 -3.19
C LEU A 240 20.96 3.89 -3.58
N GLY A 241 20.11 2.88 -3.59
CA GLY A 241 18.67 3.04 -3.80
C GLY A 241 18.00 3.90 -2.74
N LEU A 242 18.40 3.79 -1.47
CA LEU A 242 17.92 4.70 -0.42
C LEU A 242 18.39 6.16 -0.65
N MET A 243 19.62 6.37 -1.14
CA MET A 243 20.09 7.73 -1.50
C MET A 243 19.33 8.28 -2.71
N GLU A 244 19.06 7.47 -3.74
CA GLU A 244 18.19 7.89 -4.85
C GLU A 244 16.75 8.16 -4.39
N MET A 245 16.21 7.39 -3.43
CA MET A 245 14.89 7.69 -2.82
C MET A 245 14.89 9.05 -2.11
N VAL A 246 15.88 9.33 -1.25
CA VAL A 246 16.03 10.63 -0.56
C VAL A 246 16.11 11.77 -1.57
N LYS A 247 17.01 11.63 -2.56
CA LYS A 247 17.30 12.62 -3.61
C LYS A 247 16.10 12.86 -4.52
N PHE A 248 15.30 11.84 -4.80
CA PHE A 248 14.09 11.96 -5.62
C PHE A 248 13.02 12.76 -4.90
N VAL A 249 12.81 12.48 -3.61
CA VAL A 249 11.89 13.25 -2.77
C VAL A 249 12.35 14.70 -2.67
N ASP A 250 13.61 14.95 -2.29
CA ASP A 250 14.17 16.31 -2.16
C ASP A 250 14.07 17.13 -3.48
N THR A 251 14.28 16.48 -4.63
CA THR A 251 14.19 17.13 -5.95
C THR A 251 12.75 17.49 -6.37
N PHE A 252 11.71 16.80 -5.85
CA PHE A 252 10.34 16.90 -6.37
C PHE A 252 9.24 17.22 -5.34
N TYR A 253 9.51 17.09 -4.04
CA TYR A 253 8.54 17.22 -2.95
C TYR A 253 9.14 18.07 -1.81
N SER A 254 9.02 19.39 -1.95
CA SER A 254 9.64 20.37 -1.04
C SER A 254 9.18 20.23 0.40
N GLY A 255 10.13 20.21 1.35
CA GLY A 255 9.86 20.22 2.79
C GLY A 255 9.82 18.85 3.47
N SER A 256 10.15 17.78 2.73
CA SER A 256 10.39 16.45 3.30
C SER A 256 11.53 16.47 4.33
N LYS A 257 11.46 15.61 5.33
CA LYS A 257 12.47 15.50 6.39
C LYS A 257 13.32 14.25 6.17
N LEU A 258 14.65 14.35 6.27
CA LEU A 258 15.55 13.20 6.16
C LEU A 258 15.24 12.10 7.22
N SER A 259 14.67 12.47 8.36
CA SER A 259 14.15 11.53 9.37
C SER A 259 13.13 10.54 8.82
N THR A 260 12.29 10.94 7.87
CA THR A 260 11.21 10.13 7.27
C THR A 260 11.75 8.87 6.55
N PHE A 261 13.03 8.85 6.18
CA PHE A 261 13.67 7.69 5.53
C PHE A 261 14.19 6.65 6.51
N PHE A 262 14.36 7.00 7.79
CA PHE A 262 14.72 6.06 8.86
C PHE A 262 13.50 5.40 9.51
N GLU A 263 12.31 5.89 9.19
CA GLU A 263 11.01 5.37 9.63
C GLU A 263 10.58 4.14 8.80
N SER A 264 9.58 3.39 9.26
CA SER A 264 9.18 2.11 8.64
C SER A 264 8.85 2.22 7.14
N CYS A 265 8.22 3.32 6.71
CA CYS A 265 7.94 3.59 5.29
C CYS A 265 9.18 3.68 4.40
N GLY A 266 10.32 4.07 4.95
CA GLY A 266 11.60 4.21 4.25
C GLY A 266 12.43 2.93 4.32
N ILE A 267 13.45 2.93 5.19
CA ILE A 267 14.48 1.89 5.26
C ILE A 267 13.92 0.49 5.57
N ALA A 268 12.87 0.36 6.40
CA ALA A 268 12.35 -0.96 6.79
C ALA A 268 11.55 -1.64 5.65
N ASP A 269 10.61 -0.94 5.01
CA ASP A 269 9.88 -1.46 3.84
C ASP A 269 10.85 -1.72 2.67
N LEU A 270 11.87 -0.88 2.51
CA LEU A 270 12.95 -1.09 1.54
C LEU A 270 13.70 -2.40 1.81
N ILE A 271 14.24 -2.60 3.03
CA ILE A 271 14.96 -3.84 3.39
C ILE A 271 14.05 -5.06 3.22
N THR A 272 12.85 -5.06 3.81
CA THR A 272 11.97 -6.24 3.76
C THR A 272 11.56 -6.58 2.31
N THR A 273 11.37 -5.58 1.45
CA THR A 273 11.08 -5.81 0.03
C THR A 273 12.31 -6.28 -0.75
N CYS A 274 13.52 -5.86 -0.39
CA CYS A 274 14.76 -6.29 -1.04
C CYS A 274 15.24 -7.69 -0.63
N TYR A 275 14.65 -8.31 0.41
CA TYR A 275 14.89 -9.72 0.77
C TYR A 275 13.66 -10.62 0.52
N GLY A 276 12.47 -10.23 0.98
CA GLY A 276 11.23 -11.04 0.86
C GLY A 276 10.28 -10.65 -0.29
N GLY A 277 10.53 -9.55 -0.99
CA GLY A 277 9.55 -8.96 -1.92
C GLY A 277 9.32 -9.73 -3.23
N ARG A 278 8.08 -9.67 -3.74
CA ARG A 278 7.69 -10.19 -5.07
C ARG A 278 8.56 -9.63 -6.20
N ASN A 279 8.90 -8.34 -6.15
CA ASN A 279 9.81 -7.68 -7.11
C ASN A 279 11.17 -8.39 -7.15
N ARG A 280 11.81 -8.58 -5.97
CA ARG A 280 13.09 -9.29 -5.83
C ARG A 280 13.02 -10.70 -6.42
N ARG A 281 12.00 -11.49 -6.03
CA ARG A 281 11.82 -12.87 -6.50
C ARG A 281 11.66 -12.97 -8.03
N VAL A 282 10.89 -12.09 -8.66
CA VAL A 282 10.69 -12.14 -10.13
C VAL A 282 11.94 -11.66 -10.86
N CYS A 283 12.58 -10.58 -10.40
CA CYS A 283 13.82 -10.06 -11.00
C CYS A 283 15.02 -11.02 -10.83
N GLU A 284 15.07 -11.82 -9.78
CA GLU A 284 16.02 -12.93 -9.64
C GLU A 284 15.80 -14.00 -10.73
N GLN A 285 14.54 -14.43 -10.93
CA GLN A 285 14.21 -15.46 -11.92
C GLN A 285 14.36 -14.95 -13.36
N PHE A 286 14.17 -13.66 -13.61
CA PHE A 286 14.46 -12.99 -14.88
C PHE A 286 15.91 -13.23 -15.32
N VAL A 287 16.88 -12.94 -14.45
CA VAL A 287 18.30 -13.19 -14.73
C VAL A 287 18.59 -14.69 -14.84
N LYS A 288 18.06 -15.52 -13.93
CA LYS A 288 18.37 -16.96 -13.88
C LYS A 288 17.75 -17.79 -15.01
N THR A 289 16.71 -17.30 -15.68
CA THR A 289 15.98 -18.06 -16.72
C THR A 289 15.98 -17.42 -18.11
N GLY A 290 16.28 -16.13 -18.22
CA GLY A 290 16.14 -15.38 -19.48
C GLY A 290 14.69 -15.21 -19.97
N LYS A 291 13.68 -15.63 -19.19
CA LYS A 291 12.27 -15.39 -19.49
C LYS A 291 11.94 -13.91 -19.32
N THR A 292 11.01 -13.39 -20.11
CA THR A 292 10.51 -12.02 -19.94
C THR A 292 9.82 -11.84 -18.58
N ILE A 293 9.85 -10.63 -18.03
CA ILE A 293 9.14 -10.28 -16.79
C ILE A 293 7.67 -10.71 -16.86
N ARG A 294 6.99 -10.49 -18.00
CA ARG A 294 5.59 -10.86 -18.20
C ARG A 294 5.32 -12.37 -18.04
N GLN A 295 6.18 -13.23 -18.61
CA GLN A 295 6.05 -14.68 -18.43
C GLN A 295 6.21 -15.06 -16.96
N LEU A 296 7.16 -14.43 -16.26
CA LEU A 296 7.41 -14.70 -14.85
C LEU A 296 6.32 -14.12 -13.92
N GLU A 297 5.63 -13.04 -14.29
CA GLU A 297 4.42 -12.60 -13.59
C GLU A 297 3.32 -13.67 -13.67
N ASP A 298 3.04 -14.13 -14.89
CA ASP A 298 1.92 -15.04 -15.15
C ASP A 298 2.21 -16.45 -14.57
N GLU A 299 3.49 -16.87 -14.52
CA GLU A 299 3.95 -18.11 -13.87
C GLU A 299 4.04 -18.03 -12.32
N LEU A 300 4.58 -16.93 -11.75
CA LEU A 300 4.97 -16.89 -10.33
C LEU A 300 4.01 -16.13 -9.41
N LEU A 301 3.11 -15.31 -9.96
CA LEU A 301 2.30 -14.36 -9.18
C LEU A 301 0.78 -14.65 -9.18
N ALA A 302 0.32 -15.76 -9.78
CA ALA A 302 -1.09 -16.17 -9.82
C ALA A 302 -2.06 -15.06 -10.31
N GLY A 303 -1.61 -14.26 -11.28
CA GLY A 303 -2.37 -13.11 -11.80
C GLY A 303 -2.49 -11.95 -10.80
N GLN A 304 -1.46 -11.73 -9.98
CA GLN A 304 -1.07 -10.43 -9.45
C GLN A 304 -0.04 -9.78 -10.39
N LYS A 305 0.19 -8.47 -10.30
CA LYS A 305 1.13 -7.73 -11.18
C LYS A 305 2.25 -7.03 -10.42
N LEU A 306 3.45 -7.04 -11.00
CA LEU A 306 4.69 -6.55 -10.43
C LEU A 306 4.71 -5.02 -10.48
N GLN A 307 4.95 -4.38 -9.34
CA GLN A 307 4.88 -2.91 -9.26
C GLN A 307 6.22 -2.26 -9.65
N GLY A 308 7.35 -2.88 -9.30
CA GLY A 308 8.68 -2.30 -9.50
C GLY A 308 9.00 -1.85 -10.93
N PRO A 309 8.80 -2.68 -11.97
CA PRO A 309 9.04 -2.27 -13.35
C PRO A 309 8.14 -1.12 -13.81
N ALA A 310 6.86 -1.11 -13.43
CA ALA A 310 5.92 -0.04 -13.76
C ALA A 310 6.31 1.28 -13.08
N THR A 311 6.66 1.24 -11.79
CA THR A 311 7.16 2.43 -11.07
C THR A 311 8.49 2.92 -11.66
N ALA A 312 9.35 2.02 -12.16
CA ALA A 312 10.59 2.40 -12.86
C ALA A 312 10.32 3.08 -14.22
N ASP A 313 9.27 2.67 -14.93
CA ASP A 313 8.78 3.30 -16.17
C ASP A 313 8.28 4.73 -15.91
N GLU A 314 7.39 4.90 -14.92
CA GLU A 314 6.86 6.20 -14.50
C GLU A 314 7.95 7.16 -14.01
N VAL A 315 8.95 6.64 -13.28
CA VAL A 315 10.13 7.40 -12.84
C VAL A 315 11.06 7.74 -14.00
N HIS A 316 11.30 6.82 -14.94
CA HIS A 316 12.14 7.08 -16.10
C HIS A 316 11.58 8.22 -16.96
N ASP A 317 10.30 8.20 -17.32
CA ASP A 317 9.67 9.25 -18.12
C ASP A 317 9.70 10.62 -17.41
N MET A 318 9.46 10.65 -16.10
CA MET A 318 9.55 11.88 -15.32
C MET A 318 10.98 12.44 -15.28
N LEU A 319 11.99 11.60 -15.01
CA LEU A 319 13.40 12.01 -14.98
C LEU A 319 13.92 12.45 -16.37
N LYS A 320 13.53 11.73 -17.41
CA LYS A 320 13.84 12.02 -18.82
C LYS A 320 13.25 13.35 -19.27
N SER A 321 11.98 13.61 -18.95
CA SER A 321 11.31 14.89 -19.28
C SER A 321 11.96 16.13 -18.63
N ARG A 322 12.77 15.92 -17.58
CA ARG A 322 13.47 16.97 -16.82
C ARG A 322 14.99 16.98 -17.04
N ASN A 323 15.53 16.10 -17.88
CA ASN A 323 16.98 15.89 -18.09
C ASN A 323 17.75 15.56 -16.79
N LEU A 324 17.19 14.67 -15.96
CA LEU A 324 17.75 14.30 -14.65
C LEU A 324 18.21 12.84 -14.53
N MET A 325 18.13 12.03 -15.60
CA MET A 325 18.45 10.59 -15.58
C MET A 325 19.83 10.29 -14.97
N ASP A 326 20.85 11.07 -15.31
CA ASP A 326 22.24 10.89 -14.85
C ASP A 326 22.41 11.14 -13.33
N LYS A 327 21.44 11.78 -12.67
CA LYS A 327 21.42 11.95 -11.21
C LYS A 327 20.88 10.73 -10.46
N PHE A 328 20.22 9.81 -11.19
CA PHE A 328 19.55 8.61 -10.70
C PHE A 328 19.90 7.38 -11.59
N PRO A 329 21.19 7.01 -11.68
CA PRO A 329 21.63 5.90 -12.51
C PRO A 329 21.03 4.55 -12.12
N LEU A 330 20.73 4.29 -10.84
CA LEU A 330 20.16 3.01 -10.39
C LEU A 330 18.70 2.86 -10.83
N PHE A 331 17.85 3.86 -10.60
CA PHE A 331 16.47 3.85 -11.12
C PHE A 331 16.45 3.77 -12.65
N THR A 332 17.33 4.53 -13.32
CA THR A 332 17.46 4.51 -14.79
C THR A 332 17.92 3.13 -15.30
N ALA A 333 18.86 2.48 -14.62
CA ALA A 333 19.33 1.14 -14.95
C ALA A 333 18.23 0.08 -14.76
N VAL A 334 17.45 0.15 -13.68
CA VAL A 334 16.33 -0.79 -13.44
C VAL A 334 15.27 -0.68 -14.54
N HIS A 335 14.90 0.53 -14.97
CA HIS A 335 14.03 0.69 -16.13
C HIS A 335 14.64 0.04 -17.37
N ARG A 336 15.89 0.40 -17.70
CA ARG A 336 16.58 -0.09 -18.92
C ARG A 336 16.78 -1.61 -18.94
N ILE A 337 16.95 -2.26 -17.80
CA ILE A 337 17.01 -3.73 -17.70
C ILE A 337 15.62 -4.34 -17.90
N CYS A 338 14.57 -3.74 -17.32
CA CYS A 338 13.19 -4.18 -17.55
C CYS A 338 12.70 -4.00 -18.99
N THR A 339 13.31 -3.09 -19.76
CA THR A 339 12.97 -2.79 -21.17
C THR A 339 13.99 -3.30 -22.19
N ASP A 340 14.91 -4.19 -21.78
CA ASP A 340 15.94 -4.85 -22.63
C ASP A 340 16.93 -3.87 -23.33
N GLN A 341 17.15 -2.70 -22.72
CA GLN A 341 18.09 -1.65 -23.16
C GLN A 341 19.44 -1.67 -22.41
N LEU A 342 19.60 -2.58 -21.45
CA LEU A 342 20.80 -2.77 -20.61
C LEU A 342 20.76 -4.20 -20.05
N ARG A 343 21.88 -4.92 -20.02
CA ARG A 343 21.90 -6.30 -19.49
C ARG A 343 21.97 -6.25 -17.96
N PRO A 344 21.39 -7.23 -17.23
CA PRO A 344 21.48 -7.27 -15.77
C PRO A 344 22.91 -7.15 -15.21
N ALA A 345 23.89 -7.77 -15.88
CA ALA A 345 25.30 -7.72 -15.46
C ALA A 345 25.90 -6.30 -15.51
N ASP A 346 25.42 -5.44 -16.42
CA ASP A 346 25.93 -4.09 -16.62
C ASP A 346 25.48 -3.13 -15.49
N LEU A 347 24.54 -3.56 -14.64
CA LEU A 347 24.11 -2.86 -13.42
C LEU A 347 25.29 -2.56 -12.48
N ILE A 348 26.31 -3.43 -12.44
CA ILE A 348 27.49 -3.26 -11.58
C ILE A 348 28.26 -2.00 -11.97
N ASP A 349 28.32 -1.64 -13.25
CA ASP A 349 29.04 -0.46 -13.69
C ASP A 349 28.28 0.83 -13.36
N GLN A 350 26.95 0.79 -13.39
CA GLN A 350 26.10 1.90 -12.93
C GLN A 350 26.23 2.15 -11.42
N ILE A 351 26.50 1.09 -10.64
CA ILE A 351 26.82 1.15 -9.20
C ILE A 351 28.23 1.73 -8.98
N ARG A 352 29.21 1.32 -9.80
CA ARG A 352 30.60 1.82 -9.72
C ARG A 352 30.71 3.30 -10.06
N SER A 353 29.97 3.79 -11.05
CA SER A 353 29.97 5.19 -11.49
C SER A 353 28.88 6.05 -10.83
N HIS A 354 28.32 5.62 -9.70
CA HIS A 354 27.21 6.31 -9.06
C HIS A 354 27.64 7.66 -8.46
N PRO A 355 26.91 8.79 -8.66
CA PRO A 355 27.32 10.11 -8.19
C PRO A 355 27.69 10.21 -6.71
N GLU A 356 27.01 9.47 -5.84
CA GLU A 356 27.32 9.36 -4.38
C GLU A 356 28.66 8.63 -4.05
N HIS A 357 29.56 8.50 -5.03
CA HIS A 357 30.93 7.98 -4.92
C HIS A 357 31.97 8.92 -5.57
N VAL A 358 31.58 10.13 -6.01
CA VAL A 358 32.41 11.12 -6.73
C VAL A 358 32.31 12.50 -6.08
#